data_AF-A0AAV1HLI8-F1
#
_entry.id   AF-A0AAV1HLI8-F1
#
_cell.length_a   1.000
_cell.length_b   1.000
_cell.length_c   1.000
_cell.angle_alpha   90.00
_cell.angle_beta   90.00
_cell.angle_gamma   90.00
#
_symmetry.space_group_name_H-M   'P 1'
#
loop_
_entity.id
_entity.type
_entity.pdbx_description
1 polymer ?
#
loop_
_entity_poly.entity_id
_entity_poly.type
_entity_poly.pdbx_seq_one_letter_code
_entity_poly.pdbx_strand_id
1 'polypeptide(L)'
;MVPHLEVKYQPGKSNLAVTLKNFKMYKVWFAVLFLVGLHKSPSRPLRSNEAEIMIFKTAVEHAKKHPGLIPQFFFICLGMSGASLYLIRLAKGPHVTWNKTNNPEPWNKLDPTYQYKFVAIATDYPNLKKEGPDF
;
A
#
# COMPACT_ATOMS: atom_id res chain seq x y z
N MET A 1 -2.89 -55.17 26.48
CA MET A 1 -4.29 -54.78 26.78
C MET A 1 -4.52 -53.40 26.21
N VAL A 2 -5.26 -53.29 25.10
CA VAL A 2 -5.63 -52.01 24.47
C VAL A 2 -7.14 -51.88 24.64
N PRO A 3 -7.68 -50.79 25.25
CA PRO A 3 -9.10 -50.65 25.44
C PRO A 3 -9.80 -50.34 24.10
N HIS A 4 -10.76 -51.19 23.75
CA HIS A 4 -11.66 -51.04 22.62
C HIS A 4 -12.57 -49.83 22.87
N LEU A 5 -12.35 -48.72 22.17
CA LEU A 5 -13.27 -47.58 22.16
C LEU A 5 -14.42 -47.88 21.18
N GLU A 6 -15.58 -48.26 21.71
CA GLU A 6 -16.79 -48.41 20.91
C GLU A 6 -17.32 -47.03 20.48
N VAL A 7 -17.12 -46.69 19.21
CA VAL A 7 -17.80 -45.55 18.58
C VAL A 7 -19.21 -45.99 18.21
N LYS A 8 -20.18 -45.64 19.05
CA LYS A 8 -21.60 -45.95 18.86
C LYS A 8 -22.18 -45.12 17.71
N TYR A 9 -22.27 -45.70 16.51
CA TYR A 9 -22.94 -45.10 15.35
C TYR A 9 -24.47 -45.12 15.58
N GLN A 10 -25.11 -43.95 15.59
CA GLN A 10 -26.56 -43.79 15.70
C GLN A 10 -27.16 -43.47 14.33
N PRO A 11 -27.77 -44.43 13.62
CA PRO A 11 -28.38 -44.17 12.32
C PRO A 11 -29.76 -43.51 12.49
N GLY A 12 -30.03 -42.41 11.76
CA GLY A 12 -31.42 -41.99 11.51
C GLY A 12 -31.84 -40.56 11.90
N LYS A 13 -30.98 -39.55 11.82
CA LYS A 13 -31.45 -38.15 11.69
C LYS A 13 -31.01 -37.59 10.35
N SER A 14 -31.99 -37.26 9.50
CA SER A 14 -31.77 -36.70 8.17
C SER A 14 -30.87 -35.46 8.25
N ASN A 15 -29.87 -35.40 7.37
CA ASN A 15 -28.91 -34.29 7.27
C ASN A 15 -29.59 -32.91 7.16
N LEU A 16 -30.84 -32.86 6.67
CA LEU A 16 -31.67 -31.65 6.60
C LEU A 16 -32.03 -31.06 7.98
N ALA A 17 -32.37 -31.88 8.97
CA ALA A 17 -32.75 -31.39 10.30
C ALA A 17 -31.56 -30.80 11.06
N VAL A 18 -30.37 -31.36 10.83
CA VAL A 18 -29.11 -30.83 11.39
C VAL A 18 -28.73 -29.52 10.67
N THR A 19 -28.83 -29.46 9.34
CA THR A 19 -28.60 -28.23 8.56
C THR A 19 -29.58 -27.11 8.90
N LEU A 20 -30.86 -27.39 9.10
CA LEU A 20 -31.88 -26.41 9.49
C LEU A 20 -31.66 -25.85 10.91
N LYS A 21 -31.26 -26.70 11.87
CA LYS A 21 -30.89 -26.25 13.21
C LYS A 21 -29.64 -25.38 13.18
N ASN A 22 -28.64 -25.75 12.38
CA ASN A 22 -27.44 -24.95 12.15
C ASN A 22 -27.80 -23.59 11.52
N PHE A 23 -28.65 -23.54 10.50
CA PHE A 23 -29.08 -22.28 9.87
C PHE A 23 -29.82 -21.33 10.83
N LYS A 24 -30.70 -21.88 11.69
CA LYS A 24 -31.43 -21.11 12.70
C LYS A 24 -30.49 -20.60 13.80
N MET A 25 -29.48 -21.39 14.18
CA MET A 25 -28.43 -21.01 15.13
C MET A 25 -27.52 -19.91 14.57
N TYR A 26 -27.11 -20.00 13.30
CA TYR A 26 -26.31 -18.95 12.65
C TYR A 26 -27.08 -17.63 12.55
N LYS A 27 -28.40 -17.65 12.28
CA LYS A 27 -29.22 -16.43 12.29
C LYS A 27 -29.24 -15.74 13.65
N VAL A 28 -29.34 -16.50 14.74
CA VAL A 28 -29.28 -15.95 16.11
C VAL A 28 -27.88 -15.45 16.43
N TRP A 29 -26.84 -16.18 16.05
CA TRP A 29 -25.45 -15.75 16.24
C TRP A 29 -25.10 -14.51 15.42
N PHE A 30 -25.56 -14.41 14.18
CA PHE A 30 -25.44 -13.19 13.36
C PHE A 30 -26.18 -12.01 13.99
N ALA A 31 -27.39 -12.23 14.54
CA ALA A 31 -28.12 -11.18 15.24
C ALA A 31 -27.41 -10.72 16.52
N VAL A 32 -26.82 -11.64 17.29
CA VAL A 32 -26.01 -11.32 18.48
C VAL A 32 -24.72 -10.60 18.08
N LEU A 33 -24.05 -11.02 17.01
CA LEU A 33 -22.85 -10.34 16.49
C LEU A 33 -23.20 -8.93 15.98
N PHE A 34 -24.36 -8.76 15.35
CA PHE A 34 -24.85 -7.48 14.85
C PHE A 34 -25.25 -6.54 15.99
N LEU A 35 -25.90 -7.05 17.05
CA LEU A 35 -26.25 -6.28 18.25
C LEU A 35 -25.03 -5.88 19.09
N VAL A 36 -24.03 -6.76 19.24
CA VAL A 36 -22.77 -6.44 19.93
C VAL A 36 -21.90 -5.51 19.09
N GLY A 37 -21.95 -5.61 17.75
CA GLY A 37 -21.20 -4.77 16.82
C GLY A 37 -21.70 -3.32 16.69
N LEU A 38 -22.95 -3.03 17.06
CA LEU A 38 -23.55 -1.70 16.91
C LEU A 38 -23.27 -0.73 18.08
N HIS A 39 -22.70 -1.18 19.21
CA HIS A 39 -22.48 -0.32 20.37
C HIS A 39 -21.17 0.52 20.30
N LYS A 40 -20.57 0.70 19.12
CA LYS A 40 -19.45 1.64 18.99
C LYS A 40 -19.45 2.39 17.67
N SER A 41 -20.58 3.03 17.38
CA SER A 41 -20.63 4.07 16.35
C SER A 41 -20.11 5.38 16.94
N PRO A 42 -18.93 5.89 16.52
CA PRO A 42 -18.45 7.21 16.97
C PRO A 42 -19.43 8.28 16.48
N SER A 43 -20.16 8.86 17.42
CA SER A 43 -21.27 9.78 17.18
C SER A 43 -20.77 11.19 16.85
N ARG A 44 -20.24 11.47 15.64
CA ARG A 44 -20.25 12.81 15.00
C ARG A 44 -20.14 12.68 13.47
N PRO A 45 -21.05 13.26 12.66
CA PRO A 45 -20.79 13.40 11.23
C PRO A 45 -19.65 14.41 11.04
N LEU A 46 -18.44 13.90 10.77
CA LEU A 46 -17.28 14.75 10.51
C LEU A 46 -17.49 15.42 9.14
N ARG A 47 -17.43 16.74 9.12
CA ARG A 47 -17.30 17.51 7.88
C ARG A 47 -15.99 17.06 7.22
N SER A 48 -16.03 16.70 5.94
CA SER A 48 -14.92 16.05 5.20
C SER A 48 -13.56 16.71 5.43
N ASN A 49 -13.54 18.03 5.48
CA ASN A 49 -12.34 18.86 5.63
C ASN A 49 -11.72 18.79 7.05
N GLU A 50 -12.55 18.55 8.07
CA GLU A 50 -12.11 18.42 9.47
C GLU A 50 -11.66 16.99 9.78
N ALA A 51 -12.23 16.00 9.07
CA ALA A 51 -11.88 14.60 9.22
C ALA A 51 -10.41 14.34 8.85
N GLU A 52 -9.91 14.97 7.79
CA GLU A 52 -8.51 14.85 7.38
C GLU A 52 -7.56 15.30 8.49
N ILE A 53 -7.81 16.48 9.06
CA ILE A 53 -6.98 17.05 10.13
C ILE A 53 -7.05 16.18 11.40
N MET A 54 -8.24 15.64 11.72
CA MET A 54 -8.44 14.75 12.88
C MET A 54 -7.71 13.42 12.73
N ILE A 55 -7.67 12.84 11.53
CA ILE A 55 -6.96 11.58 11.26
C ILE A 55 -5.46 11.76 11.49
N PHE A 56 -4.85 12.81 10.96
CA PHE A 56 -3.42 13.07 11.14
C PHE A 56 -3.05 13.39 12.60
N LYS A 57 -3.85 14.21 13.29
CA LYS A 57 -3.63 14.50 14.72
C LYS A 57 -3.68 13.24 15.57
N THR A 58 -4.69 12.39 15.35
CA THR A 58 -4.82 11.11 16.07
C THR A 58 -3.65 10.18 15.80
N ALA A 59 -3.18 10.10 14.55
CA ALA A 59 -2.01 9.30 14.18
C ALA A 59 -0.71 9.79 14.86
N VAL A 60 -0.50 11.11 14.91
CA VAL A 60 0.67 11.72 15.57
C VAL A 60 0.61 11.52 17.09
N GLU A 61 -0.56 11.64 17.71
CA GLU A 61 -0.75 11.35 19.13
C GLU A 61 -0.47 9.89 19.48
N HIS A 62 -0.92 8.95 18.63
CA HIS A 62 -0.60 7.53 18.78
C HIS A 62 0.90 7.25 18.63
N ALA A 63 1.56 7.88 17.67
CA ALA A 63 3.00 7.73 17.45
C ALA A 63 3.83 8.29 18.63
N LYS A 64 3.39 9.38 19.26
CA LYS A 64 4.04 9.93 20.47
C LYS A 64 3.86 9.04 21.70
N LYS A 65 2.70 8.38 21.82
CA LYS A 65 2.39 7.48 22.94
C LYS A 65 3.23 6.19 22.92
N HIS A 66 3.65 5.76 21.74
CA HIS A 66 4.43 4.54 21.54
C HIS A 66 5.71 4.85 20.75
N PRO A 67 6.84 5.14 21.42
CA PRO A 67 8.07 5.60 20.76
C PRO A 67 8.68 4.59 19.79
N GLY A 68 8.35 3.29 19.94
CA GLY A 68 8.78 2.24 19.03
C GLY A 68 8.16 2.27 17.62
N LEU A 69 7.06 3.01 17.41
CA LEU A 69 6.43 3.12 16.10
C LEU A 69 7.09 4.19 15.21
N ILE A 70 7.81 5.14 15.80
CA ILE A 70 8.44 6.26 15.07
C ILE A 70 9.48 5.76 14.05
N PRO A 71 10.41 4.85 14.40
CA PRO A 71 11.35 4.29 13.42
C PRO A 71 10.65 3.52 12.30
N GLN A 72 9.55 2.81 12.59
CA GLN A 72 8.80 2.06 11.59
C GLN A 72 8.16 2.98 10.55
N PHE A 73 7.52 4.07 10.98
CA PHE A 73 6.97 5.06 10.04
C PHE A 73 8.05 5.74 9.21
N PHE A 74 9.21 6.02 9.81
CA PHE A 74 10.34 6.59 9.08
C PHE A 74 10.79 5.71 7.92
N PHE A 75 11.01 4.40 8.14
CA PHE A 75 11.43 3.49 7.08
C PHE A 75 10.34 3.28 6.01
N ILE A 76 9.06 3.30 6.39
CA ILE A 76 7.96 3.21 5.42
C ILE A 76 7.90 4.46 4.56
N CYS A 77 7.93 5.65 5.16
CA CYS A 77 7.94 6.91 4.42
C CYS A 77 9.20 7.06 3.55
N LEU A 78 10.36 6.64 4.05
CA LEU A 78 11.61 6.63 3.29
C LEU A 78 11.55 5.64 2.12
N GLY A 79 11.02 4.43 2.34
CA GLY A 79 10.85 3.42 1.29
C GLY A 79 9.85 3.88 0.22
N MET A 80 8.71 4.44 0.63
CA MET A 80 7.69 4.98 -0.29
C MET A 80 8.23 6.15 -1.10
N SER A 81 8.90 7.12 -0.45
CA SER A 81 9.50 8.26 -1.15
C SER A 81 10.60 7.82 -2.12
N GLY A 82 11.48 6.90 -1.72
CA GLY A 82 12.50 6.33 -2.60
C GLY A 82 11.91 5.62 -3.82
N ALA A 83 10.85 4.82 -3.63
CA ALA A 83 10.15 4.16 -4.71
C ALA A 83 9.47 5.17 -5.67
N SER A 84 8.80 6.19 -5.13
CA SER A 84 8.20 7.25 -5.94
C SER A 84 9.26 8.05 -6.73
N LEU A 85 10.39 8.40 -6.10
CA LEU A 85 11.48 9.10 -6.77
C LEU A 85 12.09 8.27 -7.89
N TYR A 86 12.27 6.96 -7.68
CA TYR A 86 12.78 6.06 -8.70
C TYR A 86 11.83 5.95 -9.90
N LEU A 87 10.53 5.87 -9.65
CA LEU A 87 9.52 5.85 -10.70
C LEU A 87 9.52 7.16 -11.51
N ILE A 88 9.62 8.31 -10.85
CA ILE A 88 9.71 9.62 -11.52
C ILE A 88 10.99 9.72 -12.38
N ARG A 89 12.13 9.21 -11.89
CA ARG A 89 13.36 9.15 -12.68
C ARG A 89 13.20 8.29 -13.93
N LEU A 90 12.59 7.12 -13.80
CA LEU A 90 12.34 6.21 -14.92
C LEU A 90 11.41 6.86 -15.93
N ALA A 91 10.35 7.49 -15.45
CA ALA A 91 9.42 8.27 -16.25
C ALA A 91 10.12 9.40 -17.02
N LYS A 92 11.14 10.05 -16.44
CA LYS A 92 11.90 11.11 -17.12
C LYS A 92 13.09 10.59 -17.95
N GLY A 93 13.17 9.29 -18.19
CA GLY A 93 14.22 8.71 -19.04
C GLY A 93 14.06 9.10 -20.51
N PRO A 94 15.15 9.09 -21.30
CA PRO A 94 15.15 9.42 -22.72
C PRO A 94 14.34 8.45 -23.59
N HIS A 95 13.86 7.33 -23.03
CA HIS A 95 13.02 6.36 -23.73
C HIS A 95 11.52 6.56 -23.46
N VAL A 96 11.16 7.50 -22.59
CA VAL A 96 9.78 7.76 -22.19
C VAL A 96 9.36 9.13 -22.70
N THR A 97 8.65 9.14 -23.83
CA THR A 97 8.20 10.37 -24.49
C THR A 97 6.83 10.78 -23.95
N TRP A 98 6.80 11.80 -23.10
CA TRP A 98 5.55 12.42 -22.61
C TRP A 98 4.90 13.35 -23.63
N ASN A 99 5.68 13.87 -24.59
CA ASN A 99 5.21 14.77 -25.63
C ASN A 99 5.34 14.10 -27.00
N LYS A 100 4.30 13.39 -27.42
CA LYS A 100 4.26 12.65 -28.71
C LYS A 100 4.15 13.55 -29.95
N THR A 101 3.75 14.82 -29.79
CA THR A 101 3.28 15.64 -30.91
C THR A 101 4.27 16.70 -31.37
N ASN A 102 5.06 17.27 -30.45
CA ASN A 102 5.97 18.38 -30.77
C ASN A 102 7.43 17.96 -30.92
N ASN A 103 7.82 16.80 -30.37
CA ASN A 103 9.14 16.21 -30.57
C ASN A 103 9.08 14.68 -30.35
N PRO A 104 8.85 13.88 -31.41
CA PRO A 104 8.75 12.43 -31.30
C PRO A 104 10.09 11.78 -30.88
N GLU A 105 11.18 12.54 -30.97
CA GLU A 105 12.56 12.12 -30.73
C GLU A 105 13.11 12.68 -29.41
N PRO A 106 12.94 11.98 -28.28
CA PRO A 106 13.35 12.48 -26.96
C PRO A 106 14.86 12.76 -26.83
N TRP A 107 15.70 12.18 -27.71
CA TRP A 107 17.15 12.38 -27.73
C TRP A 107 17.58 13.76 -28.23
N ASN A 108 16.77 14.48 -29.02
CA ASN A 108 17.09 15.85 -29.47
C ASN A 108 17.16 16.88 -28.33
N LYS A 109 16.72 16.52 -27.12
CA LYS A 109 16.78 17.39 -25.93
C LYS A 109 17.87 17.00 -24.94
N LEU A 110 18.65 15.96 -25.25
CA LEU A 110 19.75 15.53 -24.39
C LEU A 110 20.96 16.42 -24.67
N ASP A 111 21.46 17.06 -23.62
CA ASP A 111 22.71 17.80 -23.68
C ASP A 111 23.89 16.83 -23.93
N PRO A 112 24.93 17.21 -24.68
CA PRO A 112 26.14 16.40 -24.88
C PRO A 112 26.82 15.97 -23.56
N THR A 113 26.56 16.71 -22.48
CA THR A 113 27.07 16.43 -21.13
C THR A 113 26.07 15.61 -20.29
N TYR A 114 24.97 15.13 -20.87
CA TYR A 114 23.92 14.44 -20.13
C TYR A 114 24.41 13.12 -19.56
N GLN A 115 24.54 13.10 -18.23
CA GLN A 115 24.91 11.90 -17.51
C GLN A 115 23.67 11.10 -17.14
N TYR A 116 23.51 9.93 -17.76
CA TYR A 116 22.41 9.02 -17.45
C TYR A 116 22.52 8.41 -16.04
N LYS A 117 23.73 8.28 -15.50
CA LYS A 117 23.99 7.67 -14.19
C LYS A 117 23.71 8.69 -13.07
N PHE A 118 22.96 8.26 -12.05
CA PHE A 118 22.57 9.10 -10.90
C PHE A 118 23.74 9.69 -10.12
N VAL A 119 24.85 8.95 -10.03
CA VAL A 119 26.09 9.42 -9.42
C VAL A 119 27.22 8.94 -10.30
N ALA A 120 28.12 9.84 -10.65
CA ALA A 120 29.42 9.47 -11.22
C ALA A 120 30.47 9.89 -10.21
N ILE A 121 31.19 8.90 -9.70
CA ILE A 121 32.12 9.06 -8.57
C ILE A 121 33.45 9.65 -9.04
N ALA A 122 33.74 9.58 -10.34
CA ALA A 122 34.82 10.32 -11.00
C ALA A 122 34.28 10.78 -12.36
N THR A 123 33.74 11.99 -12.44
CA THR A 123 33.47 12.63 -13.73
C THR A 123 34.64 13.55 -14.06
N ASP A 124 35.43 13.16 -15.05
CA ASP A 124 36.60 13.92 -15.51
C ASP A 124 36.20 15.01 -16.50
N TYR A 125 36.29 16.26 -16.04
CA TYR A 125 35.84 17.46 -16.74
C TYR A 125 36.67 17.95 -17.95
N PRO A 126 37.99 17.78 -18.06
CA PRO A 126 38.75 18.30 -19.21
C PRO A 126 38.53 17.51 -20.51
N ASN A 127 37.89 16.34 -20.43
CA ASN A 127 37.61 15.42 -21.56
C ASN A 127 36.14 15.44 -22.01
N LEU A 128 35.29 16.26 -21.39
CA LEU A 128 33.90 16.43 -21.84
C LEU A 128 33.89 17.16 -23.19
N LYS A 129 33.23 16.57 -24.18
CA LYS A 129 33.13 17.13 -25.53
C LYS A 129 32.44 18.50 -25.48
N LYS A 130 33.19 19.54 -25.88
CA LYS A 130 32.62 20.78 -26.41
C LYS A 130 32.44 20.58 -27.92
N GLU A 131 31.37 19.91 -28.31
CA GLU A 131 30.93 19.95 -29.71
C GLU A 131 29.70 20.84 -29.77
N GLY A 132 29.91 22.05 -30.30
CA GLY A 132 28.82 22.83 -30.86
C GLY A 132 28.39 22.21 -32.19
N PRO A 133 27.12 22.32 -32.58
CA PRO A 133 26.68 21.86 -33.88
C PRO A 133 27.37 22.65 -34.99
N ASP A 134 28.11 21.96 -35.85
CA ASP A 134 28.36 22.42 -37.21
C ASP A 134 27.22 21.84 -38.05
N PHE A 135 26.48 22.72 -38.74
CA PHE A 135 25.30 22.50 -39.60
C PHE A 135 23.93 22.56 -38.93
#